data_AF-A0A7S2G9F5-F1
#
_entry.id   AF-A0A7S2G9F5-F1
#
_cell.length_a   1.000
_cell.length_b   1.000
_cell.length_c   1.000
_cell.angle_alpha   90.00
_cell.angle_beta   90.00
_cell.angle_gamma   90.00
#
_symmetry.space_group_name_H-M   'P 1'
#
loop_
_entity.id
_entity.type
_entity.pdbx_description
1 polymer ?
#
loop_
_entity_poly.entity_id
_entity_poly.type
_entity_poly.pdbx_seq_one_letter_code
_entity_poly.pdbx_strand_id
1 'polypeptide(L)'
;DVCDMGGGEPLFANFAWEDWMMLSLRFELHLLVHAYRHDVGDPDRTSFHHRHLTHYFGKYYKKPVVFKYFGVGTVPELLDLVKDTIEVDPKTALLDPQLDDDTPFENFLRL
;
A
#
# COMPACT_ATOMS: atom_id res chain seq x y z
N ASP A 1 -19.05 -11.10 -6.61
CA ASP A 1 -18.84 -9.67 -6.88
C ASP A 1 -18.46 -9.05 -5.54
N VAL A 2 -17.57 -8.04 -5.45
CA VAL A 2 -17.31 -7.42 -4.13
C VAL A 2 -18.55 -6.70 -3.58
N CYS A 3 -19.52 -6.37 -4.44
CA CYS A 3 -20.81 -5.81 -4.07
C CYS A 3 -21.87 -6.86 -3.67
N ASP A 4 -21.61 -8.15 -3.91
CA ASP A 4 -22.46 -9.27 -3.47
C ASP A 4 -21.61 -10.53 -3.29
N MET A 5 -21.29 -10.84 -2.04
CA MET A 5 -20.52 -12.03 -1.63
C MET A 5 -21.42 -13.27 -1.44
N GLY A 6 -22.70 -13.17 -1.82
CA GLY A 6 -23.73 -14.16 -1.54
C GLY A 6 -24.63 -13.66 -0.41
N GLY A 7 -25.89 -13.38 -0.73
CA GLY A 7 -26.88 -12.87 0.22
C GLY A 7 -27.23 -11.40 0.04
N GLY A 8 -26.68 -10.71 -0.97
CA GLY A 8 -27.03 -9.33 -1.32
C GLY A 8 -26.28 -8.26 -0.52
N GLU A 9 -25.24 -8.64 0.23
CA GLU A 9 -24.40 -7.71 0.98
C GLU A 9 -22.99 -7.60 0.37
N PRO A 10 -22.42 -6.37 0.32
CA PRO A 10 -21.06 -6.17 -0.14
C PRO A 10 -20.03 -6.72 0.86
N LEU A 11 -18.85 -7.08 0.37
CA LEU A 11 -17.72 -7.56 1.18
C LEU A 11 -17.35 -6.59 2.30
N PHE A 12 -17.49 -5.29 2.02
CA PHE A 12 -17.17 -4.20 2.95
C PHE A 12 -18.35 -3.74 3.81
N ALA A 13 -19.49 -4.46 3.80
CA ALA A 13 -20.70 -4.07 4.54
C ALA A 13 -20.45 -3.85 6.05
N ASN A 14 -19.54 -4.65 6.61
CA ASN A 14 -19.24 -4.68 8.03
C ASN A 14 -17.81 -4.22 8.36
N PHE A 15 -17.14 -3.50 7.45
CA PHE A 15 -15.80 -2.96 7.72
C PHE A 15 -15.83 -1.99 8.90
N ALA A 16 -15.01 -2.29 9.91
CA ALA A 16 -14.68 -1.40 10.99
C ALA A 16 -13.65 -0.35 10.52
N TRP A 17 -13.36 0.61 11.40
CA TRP A 17 -12.40 1.67 11.10
C TRP A 17 -11.01 1.11 10.77
N GLU A 18 -10.59 0.07 11.47
CA GLU A 18 -9.32 -0.64 11.26
C GLU A 18 -9.24 -1.30 9.89
N ASP A 19 -10.34 -1.88 9.40
CA ASP A 19 -10.40 -2.50 8.05
C ASP A 19 -10.20 -1.44 6.96
N TRP A 20 -10.89 -0.29 7.10
CA TRP A 20 -10.73 0.85 6.20
C TRP A 20 -9.32 1.42 6.23
N MET A 21 -8.69 1.44 7.41
CA MET A 21 -7.31 1.88 7.56
C MET A 21 -6.32 0.96 6.86
N MET A 22 -6.47 -0.35 7.03
CA MET A 22 -5.59 -1.34 6.39
C MET A 22 -5.76 -1.34 4.87
N LEU A 23 -7.00 -1.28 4.39
CA LEU A 23 -7.31 -1.12 2.96
C LEU A 23 -6.65 0.14 2.39
N SER A 24 -6.81 1.28 3.09
CA SER A 24 -6.24 2.56 2.66
C SER A 24 -4.71 2.48 2.63
N LEU A 25 -4.07 1.90 3.64
CA LEU A 25 -2.61 1.74 3.66
C LEU A 25 -2.10 0.94 2.48
N ARG A 26 -2.71 -0.23 2.21
CA ARG A 26 -2.34 -1.08 1.06
C ARG A 26 -2.45 -0.31 -0.25
N PHE A 27 -3.61 0.29 -0.48
CA PHE A 27 -3.88 0.97 -1.75
C PHE A 27 -2.99 2.22 -1.93
N GLU A 28 -2.79 3.02 -0.87
CA GLU A 28 -1.91 4.19 -0.91
C GLU A 28 -0.45 3.80 -1.17
N LEU A 29 0.07 2.75 -0.52
CA LEU A 29 1.45 2.34 -0.76
C LEU A 29 1.61 1.76 -2.18
N HIS A 30 0.66 0.96 -2.65
CA HIS A 30 0.64 0.44 -4.02
C HIS A 30 0.71 1.57 -5.06
N LEU A 31 -0.20 2.54 -4.96
CA LEU A 31 -0.22 3.70 -5.84
C LEU A 31 1.07 4.52 -5.74
N LEU A 32 1.63 4.69 -4.54
CA LEU A 32 2.85 5.47 -4.32
C LEU A 32 4.05 4.90 -5.08
N VAL A 33 4.28 3.59 -4.99
CA VAL A 33 5.43 2.93 -5.63
C VAL A 33 5.31 3.00 -7.15
N HIS A 34 4.12 2.73 -7.68
CA HIS A 34 3.87 2.80 -9.13
C HIS A 34 3.91 4.23 -9.66
N ALA A 35 3.32 5.21 -8.96
CA ALA A 35 3.40 6.62 -9.33
C ALA A 35 4.85 7.13 -9.32
N TYR A 36 5.66 6.72 -8.34
CA TYR A 36 7.08 7.03 -8.33
C TYR A 36 7.78 6.52 -9.59
N ARG A 37 7.53 5.26 -9.97
CA ARG A 37 8.11 4.65 -11.18
C ARG A 37 7.72 5.41 -12.45
N HIS A 38 6.44 5.76 -12.59
CA HIS A 38 5.97 6.54 -13.74
C HIS A 38 6.61 7.93 -13.82
N ASP A 39 6.72 8.63 -12.69
CA ASP A 39 7.29 9.98 -12.64
C ASP A 39 8.81 9.99 -12.87
N VAL A 40 9.51 8.96 -12.42
CA VAL A 40 10.95 8.81 -12.65
C VAL A 40 11.23 8.48 -14.12
N GLY A 41 10.39 7.65 -14.76
CA GLY A 41 10.47 7.37 -16.19
C GLY A 41 11.75 6.66 -16.64
N ASP A 42 12.48 6.05 -15.69
CA ASP A 42 13.74 5.34 -15.92
C ASP A 42 13.51 3.84 -15.63
N PRO A 43 13.66 2.95 -16.64
CA PRO A 43 13.41 1.52 -16.47
C PRO A 43 14.35 0.85 -15.46
N ASP A 44 15.52 1.44 -15.19
CA ASP A 44 16.47 0.92 -14.20
C ASP A 44 16.16 1.41 -12.78
N ARG A 45 15.20 2.35 -12.61
CA ARG A 45 14.76 2.90 -11.33
C ARG A 45 13.28 2.61 -11.09
N THR A 46 13.00 1.34 -10.85
CA THR A 46 11.64 0.82 -10.69
C THR A 46 10.97 1.19 -9.36
N SER A 47 11.74 1.55 -8.33
CA SER A 47 11.25 1.88 -6.99
C SER A 47 12.30 2.66 -6.18
N PHE A 48 12.08 2.82 -4.87
CA PHE A 48 12.95 3.55 -3.96
C PHE A 48 13.21 2.78 -2.65
N HIS A 49 14.28 3.15 -1.96
CA HIS A 49 14.68 2.54 -0.70
C HIS A 49 13.64 2.80 0.41
N HIS A 50 13.26 1.80 1.21
CA HIS A 50 12.17 1.90 2.20
C HIS A 50 12.30 3.09 3.18
N ARG A 51 13.54 3.49 3.53
CA ARG A 51 13.82 4.70 4.35
C ARG A 51 13.28 6.01 3.78
N HIS A 52 12.99 6.07 2.48
CA HIS A 52 12.40 7.25 1.82
C HIS A 52 10.87 7.19 1.76
N LEU A 53 10.23 6.15 2.29
CA LEU A 53 8.78 5.99 2.27
C LEU A 53 8.06 7.20 2.87
N THR A 54 8.45 7.67 4.06
CA THR A 54 7.81 8.82 4.70
C THR A 54 7.98 10.11 3.88
N HIS A 55 9.12 10.28 3.22
CA HIS A 55 9.39 11.41 2.33
C HIS A 55 8.47 11.39 1.11
N TYR A 56 8.43 10.28 0.38
CA TYR A 56 7.60 10.17 -0.83
C TYR A 56 6.11 10.17 -0.49
N PHE A 57 5.70 9.50 0.58
CA PHE A 57 4.31 9.55 1.05
C PHE A 57 3.87 11.00 1.32
N GLY A 58 4.69 11.78 2.03
CA GLY A 58 4.44 13.21 2.24
C GLY A 58 4.46 14.04 0.95
N LYS A 59 5.36 13.70 0.00
CA LYS A 59 5.46 14.39 -1.30
C LYS A 59 4.20 14.19 -2.15
N TYR A 60 3.69 12.97 -2.26
CA TYR A 60 2.56 12.63 -3.13
C TYR A 60 1.23 12.97 -2.46
N TYR A 61 1.01 12.55 -1.22
CA TYR A 61 -0.27 12.70 -0.53
C TYR A 61 -0.43 13.99 0.28
N LYS A 62 0.63 14.79 0.42
CA LYS A 62 0.64 16.03 1.21
C LYS A 62 0.22 15.82 2.67
N LYS A 63 0.39 14.60 3.19
CA LYS A 63 0.07 14.20 4.56
C LYS A 63 1.18 13.30 5.13
N PRO A 64 1.42 13.30 6.45
CA PRO A 64 2.37 12.40 7.07
C PRO A 64 1.81 10.98 7.20
N VAL A 65 2.71 10.00 7.30
CA VAL A 65 2.36 8.66 7.82
C VAL A 65 2.30 8.75 9.34
N VAL A 66 1.19 8.35 9.94
CA VAL A 66 1.01 8.37 11.40
C VAL A 66 1.07 6.94 11.93
N PHE A 67 2.28 6.47 12.27
CA PHE A 67 2.55 5.10 12.71
C PHE A 67 1.68 4.63 13.88
N LYS A 68 1.37 5.55 14.81
CA LYS A 68 0.52 5.28 15.98
C LYS A 68 -0.86 4.74 15.59
N TYR A 69 -1.41 5.13 14.44
CA TYR A 69 -2.71 4.62 13.98
C TYR A 69 -2.67 3.14 13.60
N PHE A 70 -1.48 2.61 13.30
CA PHE A 70 -1.26 1.21 12.94
C PHE A 70 -0.62 0.40 14.09
N GLY A 71 -0.44 1.00 15.26
CA GLY A 71 0.16 0.33 16.42
C GLY A 71 1.67 0.03 16.27
N VAL A 72 2.36 0.68 15.33
CA VAL A 72 3.79 0.46 15.04
C VAL A 72 4.62 1.72 15.30
N GLY A 73 5.95 1.60 15.28
CA GLY A 73 6.90 2.69 15.52
C GLY A 73 7.86 2.98 14.36
N THR A 74 7.97 2.08 13.38
CA THR A 74 8.95 2.21 12.28
C THR A 74 8.36 1.87 10.92
N VAL A 75 9.07 2.27 9.84
CA VAL A 75 8.68 1.92 8.46
C VAL A 75 8.71 0.40 8.22
N PRO A 76 9.74 -0.35 8.63
CA PRO A 76 9.71 -1.81 8.48
C PRO A 76 8.51 -2.47 9.17
N GLU A 77 8.20 -2.09 10.40
CA GLU A 77 7.03 -2.62 11.13
C GLU A 77 5.71 -2.26 10.43
N LEU A 78 5.61 -1.08 9.81
CA LEU A 78 4.44 -0.69 9.01
C LEU A 78 4.30 -1.56 7.75
N LEU A 79 5.40 -1.81 7.05
CA LEU A 79 5.42 -2.65 5.85
C LEU A 79 5.14 -4.12 6.18
N ASP A 80 5.52 -4.57 7.37
CA ASP A 80 5.21 -5.93 7.85
C ASP A 80 3.69 -6.19 7.95
N LEU A 81 2.86 -5.15 8.08
CA LEU A 81 1.39 -5.26 8.12
C LEU A 81 0.75 -5.49 6.75
N VAL A 82 1.47 -5.22 5.65
CA VAL A 82 0.92 -5.16 4.28
C VAL A 82 1.81 -5.88 3.26
N LYS A 83 2.44 -6.98 3.67
CA LYS A 83 3.33 -7.80 2.81
C LYS A 83 2.63 -8.35 1.57
N ASP A 84 1.31 -8.56 1.66
CA ASP A 84 0.47 -8.93 0.53
C ASP A 84 0.45 -7.88 -0.60
N THR A 85 0.88 -6.65 -0.32
CA THR A 85 0.85 -5.53 -1.25
C THR A 85 2.26 -5.05 -1.59
N ILE A 86 3.12 -4.81 -0.59
CA ILE A 86 4.51 -4.34 -0.78
C ILE A 86 5.44 -5.03 0.20
N GLU A 87 6.57 -5.51 -0.30
CA GLU A 87 7.67 -6.05 0.50
C GLU A 87 8.93 -5.19 0.40
N VAL A 88 9.90 -5.43 1.29
CA VAL A 88 11.24 -4.85 1.17
C VAL A 88 12.17 -5.92 0.60
N ASP A 89 12.77 -5.65 -0.56
CA ASP A 89 13.76 -6.56 -1.13
C ASP A 89 14.95 -6.70 -0.16
N PRO A 90 15.27 -7.90 0.32
CA PRO A 90 16.33 -8.11 1.31
C PRO A 90 17.73 -7.80 0.79
N LYS A 91 17.95 -7.79 -0.54
CA LYS A 91 19.25 -7.51 -1.16
C LYS A 91 19.46 -6.03 -1.44
N THR A 92 18.42 -5.35 -1.92
CA THR A 92 18.51 -3.95 -2.39
C THR A 92 17.89 -2.95 -1.41
N ALA A 93 17.08 -3.43 -0.46
CA ALA A 93 16.29 -2.64 0.48
C ALA A 93 15.30 -1.65 -0.18
N LEU A 94 15.01 -1.87 -1.47
CA LEU A 94 13.97 -1.18 -2.23
C LEU A 94 12.59 -1.75 -1.89
N LEU A 95 11.55 -0.95 -2.10
CA LEU A 95 10.16 -1.43 -2.01
C LEU A 95 9.81 -2.24 -3.26
N ASP A 96 9.29 -3.44 -3.07
CA ASP A 96 8.90 -4.37 -4.12
C ASP A 96 7.37 -4.52 -4.15
N PRO A 97 6.66 -3.96 -5.15
CA PRO A 97 5.21 -4.10 -5.27
C PRO A 97 4.85 -5.53 -5.67
N GLN A 98 3.95 -6.16 -4.92
CA GLN A 98 3.52 -7.55 -5.15
C GLN A 98 2.34 -7.66 -6.14
N LEU A 99 1.85 -6.53 -6.64
CA LEU A 99 0.70 -6.39 -7.52
C LEU A 99 1.05 -5.44 -8.67
N ASP A 100 0.57 -5.76 -9.88
CA ASP A 100 0.77 -4.97 -11.10
C ASP A 100 0.11 -3.58 -11.01
N ASP A 101 0.61 -2.59 -11.75
CA ASP A 101 0.15 -1.20 -11.69
C ASP A 101 -1.31 -1.01 -12.12
N ASP A 102 -1.84 -1.93 -12.93
CA ASP A 102 -3.24 -1.98 -13.37
C ASP A 102 -4.15 -2.85 -12.49
N THR A 103 -3.64 -3.32 -11.34
CA THR A 103 -4.41 -4.15 -10.40
C THR A 103 -5.70 -3.41 -9.98
N PRO A 104 -6.88 -3.99 -10.24
CA PRO A 104 -8.14 -3.36 -9.88
C PRO A 104 -8.27 -3.13 -8.38
N PHE A 105 -8.88 -2.01 -7.99
CA PHE A 105 -9.14 -1.68 -6.58
C PHE A 105 -9.88 -2.80 -5.83
N GLU A 106 -10.77 -3.52 -6.52
CA GLU A 106 -11.55 -4.62 -5.93
C GLU A 106 -10.67 -5.75 -5.37
N ASN A 107 -9.46 -5.94 -5.88
CA ASN A 107 -8.54 -6.93 -5.37
C ASN A 107 -8.08 -6.58 -3.95
N PHE A 108 -7.88 -5.30 -3.65
CA PHE A 108 -7.46 -4.83 -2.33
C PHE A 108 -8.55 -5.01 -1.27
N LEU A 109 -9.82 -5.02 -1.66
CA LEU A 109 -10.93 -5.32 -0.74
C LEU A 109 -10.88 -6.77 -0.21
N ARG A 110 -10.13 -7.65 -0.87
CA ARG A 110 -10.02 -9.08 -0.53
C ARG A 110 -8.73 -9.44 0.24
N LEU A 111 -7.85 -8.47 0.49
CA LEU A 111 -6.56 -8.63 1.19
C LEU A 111 -6.68 -8.22 2.67
#